data_AF-A0A520FAG6-F1
#
_entry.id   AF-A0A520FAG6-F1
#
_cell.length_a   1.000
_cell.length_b   1.000
_cell.length_c   1.000
_cell.angle_alpha   90.00
_cell.angle_beta   90.00
_cell.angle_gamma   90.00
#
_symmetry.space_group_name_H-M   'P 1'
#
loop_
_entity.id
_entity.type
_entity.pdbx_description
1 polymer ?
#
loop_
_entity_poly.entity_id
_entity_poly.type
_entity_poly.pdbx_seq_one_letter_code
_entity_poly.pdbx_strand_id
1 'polypeptide(L)'
;MCTATASAAPIVGASELLDYRHYGTLEENYAHELDRLAEAGVADPEVISTGGNCYALTGDPGRTADGRSIYLLATTNGDPALTTDTPITSWVVGLYEDQGDSVALAMGEASVEALGDSPDALGCAVTRACTALHQYAGGAPDGKIALIGDQGLIWIPA
;
A
#
# COMPACT_ATOMS: atom_id res chain seq x y z
N MET A 1 -34.51 -6.27 -47.87
CA MET A 1 -33.33 -5.81 -47.12
C MET A 1 -33.57 -6.15 -45.66
N CYS A 2 -32.95 -7.22 -45.17
CA CYS A 2 -33.06 -7.66 -43.78
C CYS A 2 -31.64 -7.67 -43.21
N THR A 3 -31.35 -6.75 -42.30
CA THR A 3 -30.07 -6.68 -41.58
C THR A 3 -30.18 -7.60 -40.36
N ALA A 4 -29.47 -8.72 -40.38
CA ALA A 4 -29.31 -9.60 -39.23
C ALA A 4 -28.23 -9.01 -38.32
N THR A 5 -28.61 -8.60 -37.11
CA THR A 5 -27.68 -8.17 -36.07
C THR A 5 -26.92 -9.39 -35.56
N ALA A 6 -25.60 -9.36 -35.66
CA ALA A 6 -24.71 -10.43 -35.24
C ALA A 6 -24.85 -10.71 -33.74
N SER A 7 -24.98 -11.98 -33.39
CA SER A 7 -24.89 -12.50 -32.03
C SER A 7 -23.51 -12.20 -31.47
N ALA A 8 -23.41 -11.25 -30.54
CA ALA A 8 -22.19 -11.01 -29.78
C ALA A 8 -21.87 -12.28 -28.97
N ALA A 9 -20.71 -12.87 -29.24
CA ALA A 9 -20.17 -13.97 -28.46
C ALA A 9 -20.03 -13.54 -26.99
N PRO A 10 -20.15 -14.47 -26.02
CA PRO A 10 -19.89 -14.15 -24.63
C PRO A 10 -18.44 -13.67 -24.52
N ILE A 11 -18.27 -12.47 -23.98
CA ILE A 11 -16.97 -11.97 -23.55
C ILE A 11 -16.52 -12.97 -22.49
N VAL A 12 -15.57 -13.82 -22.86
CA VAL A 12 -14.81 -14.64 -21.91
C VAL A 12 -14.21 -13.63 -20.96
N GLY A 13 -14.81 -13.50 -19.77
CA GLY A 13 -14.20 -12.81 -18.67
C GLY A 13 -12.83 -13.45 -18.52
N ALA A 14 -11.78 -12.67 -18.78
CA ALA A 14 -10.49 -12.93 -18.20
C ALA A 14 -10.71 -12.86 -16.69
N SER A 15 -11.15 -13.97 -16.11
CA SER A 15 -10.85 -14.24 -14.73
C SER A 15 -9.34 -14.13 -14.68
N GLU A 16 -8.84 -13.07 -14.09
CA GLU A 16 -7.50 -13.03 -13.52
C GLU A 16 -7.48 -14.21 -12.54
N LEU A 17 -7.20 -15.39 -13.08
CA LEU A 17 -6.74 -16.53 -12.31
C LEU A 17 -5.49 -15.98 -11.63
N LEU A 18 -5.63 -15.66 -10.35
CA LEU A 18 -4.53 -15.50 -9.42
C LEU A 18 -3.55 -16.63 -9.74
N ASP A 19 -2.49 -16.31 -10.48
CA ASP A 19 -1.49 -17.28 -10.88
C ASP A 19 -0.70 -17.57 -9.60
N TYR A 20 -1.13 -18.57 -8.86
CA TYR A 20 -0.55 -18.92 -7.56
C TYR A 20 0.95 -19.19 -7.64
N ARG A 21 1.48 -19.58 -8.81
CA ARG A 21 2.94 -19.69 -9.02
C ARG A 21 3.61 -18.32 -9.08
N HIS A 22 2.96 -17.37 -9.74
CA HIS A 22 3.42 -15.99 -9.81
C HIS A 22 3.36 -15.34 -8.42
N TYR A 23 2.30 -15.62 -7.64
CA TYR A 23 2.17 -15.18 -6.26
C TYR A 23 3.29 -15.70 -5.35
N GLY A 24 3.57 -17.01 -5.36
CA GLY A 24 4.67 -17.57 -4.56
C GLY A 24 6.05 -17.02 -4.95
N THR A 25 6.25 -16.70 -6.23
CA THR A 25 7.50 -16.06 -6.69
C THR A 25 7.62 -14.61 -6.18
N LEU A 26 6.49 -13.90 -6.03
CA LEU A 26 6.48 -12.54 -5.51
C LEU A 26 6.73 -12.49 -4.00
N GLU A 27 6.13 -13.39 -3.23
CA GLU A 27 6.44 -13.52 -1.80
C GLU A 27 7.92 -13.84 -1.57
N GLU A 28 8.52 -14.70 -2.41
CA GLU A 28 9.97 -14.96 -2.37
C GLU A 28 10.81 -13.72 -2.72
N ASN A 29 10.37 -12.91 -3.69
CA ASN A 29 11.07 -11.70 -4.10
C ASN A 29 10.98 -10.57 -3.06
N TYR A 30 9.90 -10.51 -2.27
CA TYR A 30 9.66 -9.50 -1.25
C TYR A 30 9.75 -10.05 0.18
N ALA A 31 10.29 -11.26 0.37
CA ALA A 31 10.35 -11.93 1.67
C ALA A 31 11.01 -11.06 2.74
N HIS A 32 12.06 -10.33 2.36
CA HIS A 32 12.77 -9.42 3.24
C HIS A 32 11.91 -8.20 3.65
N GLU A 33 11.08 -7.67 2.77
CA GLU A 33 10.16 -6.58 3.08
C GLU A 33 8.96 -7.07 3.91
N LEU A 34 8.47 -8.28 3.66
CA LEU A 34 7.43 -8.93 4.48
C LEU A 34 7.93 -9.18 5.92
N ASP A 35 9.16 -9.67 6.08
CA ASP A 35 9.78 -9.84 7.39
C ASP A 35 9.89 -8.50 8.13
N ARG A 36 10.24 -7.41 7.44
CA ARG A 36 10.29 -6.06 8.04
C ARG A 36 8.93 -5.53 8.46
N LEU A 37 7.87 -5.81 7.69
CA LEU A 37 6.51 -5.49 8.11
C LEU A 37 6.14 -6.25 9.39
N ALA A 38 6.48 -7.53 9.47
CA ALA A 38 6.28 -8.33 10.68
C ALA A 38 7.08 -7.79 11.87
N GLU A 39 8.34 -7.40 11.67
CA GLU A 39 9.19 -6.76 12.70
C GLU A 39 8.63 -5.40 13.16
N ALA A 40 7.99 -4.65 12.25
CA ALA A 40 7.29 -3.41 12.55
C ALA A 40 5.93 -3.62 13.26
N GLY A 41 5.52 -4.87 13.49
CA GLY A 41 4.30 -5.23 14.19
C GLY A 41 3.06 -5.35 13.30
N VAL A 42 3.24 -5.42 11.98
CA VAL A 42 2.16 -5.69 11.02
C VAL A 42 1.91 -7.20 10.98
N ALA A 43 0.71 -7.62 11.34
CA ALA A 43 0.29 -9.01 11.29
C ALA A 43 -0.13 -9.42 9.86
N ASP A 44 0.06 -10.70 9.56
CA ASP A 44 -0.28 -11.33 8.28
C ASP A 44 0.18 -10.52 7.04
N PRO A 45 1.47 -10.12 6.96
CA PRO A 45 1.95 -9.35 5.82
C PRO A 45 1.90 -10.20 4.55
N GLU A 46 1.37 -9.64 3.48
CA GLU A 46 1.21 -10.33 2.20
C GLU A 46 1.53 -9.39 1.03
N VAL A 47 1.88 -9.97 -0.13
CA VAL A 47 1.99 -9.22 -1.38
C VAL A 47 0.65 -9.29 -2.10
N ILE A 48 0.14 -8.18 -2.61
CA ILE A 48 -1.05 -8.18 -3.47
C ILE A 48 -0.74 -7.59 -4.84
N SER A 49 -1.50 -8.02 -5.86
CA SER A 49 -1.51 -7.33 -7.14
C SER A 49 -2.51 -6.18 -7.12
N THR A 50 -2.07 -4.99 -7.53
CA THR A 50 -2.91 -3.81 -7.72
C THR A 50 -3.37 -3.65 -9.18
N GLY A 51 -3.10 -4.67 -10.03
CA GLY A 51 -3.39 -4.70 -11.47
C GLY A 51 -2.25 -4.10 -12.31
N GLY A 52 -2.20 -4.44 -13.60
CA GLY A 52 -1.24 -3.85 -14.54
C GLY A 52 0.25 -4.14 -14.25
N ASN A 53 0.57 -5.31 -13.67
CA ASN A 53 1.89 -5.69 -13.17
C ASN A 53 2.40 -4.84 -12.00
N CYS A 54 1.49 -4.18 -11.28
CA CYS A 54 1.80 -3.43 -10.08
C CYS A 54 1.52 -4.31 -8.84
N TYR A 55 2.38 -4.22 -7.84
CA TYR A 55 2.26 -4.93 -6.57
C TYR A 55 2.37 -3.96 -5.41
N ALA A 56 1.76 -4.30 -4.28
CA ALA A 56 1.88 -3.59 -3.02
C ALA A 56 2.02 -4.61 -1.88
N LEU A 57 2.57 -4.16 -0.74
CA LEU A 57 2.59 -4.96 0.48
C LEU A 57 1.44 -4.54 1.37
N THR A 58 0.77 -5.51 1.96
CA THR A 58 -0.39 -5.29 2.82
C THR A 58 -0.24 -6.08 4.11
N GLY A 59 -1.11 -5.79 5.07
CA GLY A 59 -1.18 -6.49 6.33
C GLY A 59 -2.05 -5.74 7.33
N ASP A 60 -2.20 -6.29 8.53
CA ASP A 60 -2.91 -5.70 9.65
C ASP A 60 -1.91 -4.97 10.56
N PRO A 61 -1.77 -3.63 10.48
CA PRO A 61 -0.90 -2.87 11.38
C PRO A 61 -1.50 -2.70 12.79
N GLY A 62 -2.60 -3.40 13.06
CA GLY A 62 -3.37 -3.32 14.28
C GLY A 62 -4.63 -2.48 14.11
N ARG A 63 -5.13 -2.00 15.25
CA ARG A 63 -6.39 -1.26 15.31
C ARG A 63 -6.14 0.19 15.63
N THR A 64 -7.00 1.06 15.10
CA THR A 64 -7.12 2.45 15.54
C THR A 64 -7.44 2.54 17.03
N ALA A 65 -7.28 3.71 17.63
CA ALA A 65 -7.69 3.99 19.01
C ALA A 65 -9.20 3.77 19.26
N ASP A 66 -10.03 3.79 18.22
CA ASP A 66 -11.47 3.50 18.27
C ASP A 66 -11.81 2.02 17.94
N GLY A 67 -10.80 1.17 17.73
CA GLY A 67 -10.94 -0.29 17.61
C GLY A 67 -11.23 -0.82 16.21
N ARG A 68 -11.23 0.05 15.19
CA ARG A 68 -11.39 -0.32 13.78
C ARG A 68 -10.12 -1.01 13.26
N SER A 69 -10.31 -2.01 12.42
CA SER A 69 -9.21 -2.61 11.67
C SER A 69 -8.65 -1.57 10.70
N ILE A 70 -7.34 -1.63 10.46
CA ILE A 70 -6.68 -0.76 9.51
C ILE A 70 -6.11 -1.65 8.43
N TYR A 71 -6.28 -1.24 7.18
CA TYR A 71 -5.63 -1.89 6.08
C TYR A 71 -4.37 -1.10 5.70
N LEU A 72 -3.22 -1.77 5.70
CA LEU A 72 -1.95 -1.17 5.28
C LEU A 72 -1.73 -1.40 3.79
N LEU A 73 -1.31 -0.36 3.06
CA LEU A 73 -0.82 -0.48 1.69
C LEU A 73 0.54 0.23 1.58
N ALA A 74 1.61 -0.55 1.40
CA ALA A 74 2.94 -0.03 1.15
C ALA A 74 3.26 -0.01 -0.35
N THR A 75 3.67 1.15 -0.83
CA THR A 75 4.08 1.40 -2.21
C THR A 75 5.46 2.06 -2.24
N THR A 76 6.09 2.07 -3.41
CA THR A 76 7.46 2.60 -3.57
C THR A 76 7.50 3.76 -4.55
N ASN A 77 8.33 4.77 -4.26
CA ASN A 77 8.61 5.90 -5.15
C ASN A 77 7.36 6.71 -5.59
N GLY A 78 6.26 6.65 -4.81
CA GLY A 78 5.01 7.36 -5.12
C GLY A 78 4.15 6.73 -6.22
N ASP A 79 4.57 5.59 -6.78
CA ASP A 79 3.79 4.81 -7.74
C ASP A 79 3.16 3.59 -7.04
N PRO A 80 1.95 3.15 -7.45
CA PRO A 80 1.23 2.01 -6.85
C PRO A 80 1.87 0.64 -7.16
N ALA A 81 3.15 0.61 -7.53
CA ALA A 81 3.84 -0.55 -8.05
C ALA A 81 5.23 -0.72 -7.43
N LEU A 82 5.44 -1.84 -6.76
CA LEU A 82 6.79 -2.39 -6.56
C LEU A 82 7.34 -2.76 -7.95
N THR A 83 8.22 -1.93 -8.51
CA THR A 83 8.91 -2.26 -9.76
C THR A 83 10.20 -2.99 -9.43
N THR A 84 10.34 -4.24 -9.90
CA THR A 84 11.56 -5.05 -9.68
C THR A 84 12.77 -4.53 -10.45
N ASP A 85 12.55 -3.62 -11.40
CA ASP A 85 13.56 -3.15 -12.35
C ASP A 85 14.27 -1.87 -11.87
N THR A 86 13.75 -1.21 -10.82
CA THR A 86 14.29 0.05 -10.30
C THR A 86 14.62 -0.10 -8.81
N PRO A 87 15.78 0.39 -8.34
CA PRO A 87 16.05 0.47 -6.91
C PRO A 87 14.94 1.25 -6.19
N ILE A 88 14.48 0.70 -5.06
CA ILE A 88 13.55 1.39 -4.16
C ILE A 88 14.33 2.51 -3.46
N THR A 89 13.91 3.76 -3.66
CA THR A 89 14.54 4.93 -3.02
C THR A 89 13.65 5.56 -1.97
N SER A 90 12.34 5.33 -2.00
CA SER A 90 11.41 5.69 -0.92
C SER A 90 10.25 4.71 -0.78
N TRP A 91 9.75 4.62 0.45
CA TRP A 91 8.54 3.90 0.83
C TRP A 91 7.44 4.88 1.19
N VAL A 92 6.23 4.59 0.74
CA VAL A 92 5.00 5.27 1.13
C VAL A 92 4.05 4.22 1.69
N VAL A 93 3.50 4.47 2.87
CA VAL A 93 2.54 3.60 3.54
C VAL A 93 1.24 4.37 3.75
N GLY A 94 0.15 3.89 3.17
CA GLY A 94 -1.20 4.36 3.44
C GLY A 94 -1.94 3.45 4.39
N LEU A 95 -2.72 4.03 5.29
CA LEU A 95 -3.60 3.33 6.22
C LEU A 95 -5.05 3.59 5.82
N TYR A 96 -5.83 2.54 5.59
CA TYR A 96 -7.19 2.60 5.09
C TYR A 96 -8.16 1.99 6.10
N GLU A 97 -9.45 2.34 6.02
CA GLU A 97 -10.47 1.71 6.87
C GLU A 97 -10.73 0.29 6.39
N ASP A 98 -10.92 0.10 5.08
CA ASP A 98 -11.16 -1.20 4.47
C ASP A 98 -10.26 -1.46 3.25
N GLN A 99 -10.09 -2.74 2.91
CA GLN A 99 -9.47 -3.14 1.65
C GLN A 99 -10.34 -2.67 0.48
N GLY A 100 -9.73 -1.88 -0.43
CA GLY A 100 -10.40 -1.34 -1.62
C GLY A 100 -10.85 0.11 -1.49
N ASP A 101 -10.63 0.74 -0.33
CA ASP A 101 -10.83 2.17 -0.18
C ASP A 101 -9.85 2.96 -1.05
N SER A 102 -10.36 4.02 -1.68
CA SER A 102 -9.55 4.92 -2.50
C SER A 102 -8.89 6.04 -1.70
N VAL A 103 -9.30 6.23 -0.44
CA VAL A 103 -8.88 7.34 0.42
C VAL A 103 -8.22 6.78 1.66
N ALA A 104 -6.95 7.13 1.87
CA ALA A 104 -6.25 6.76 3.09
C ALA A 104 -6.75 7.62 4.27
N LEU A 105 -6.81 7.05 5.47
CA LEU A 105 -7.04 7.77 6.72
C LEU A 105 -5.81 8.60 7.12
N ALA A 106 -4.62 8.06 6.88
CA ALA A 106 -3.34 8.71 7.11
C ALA A 106 -2.24 8.03 6.32
N MET A 107 -1.12 8.72 6.15
CA MET A 107 0.02 8.21 5.38
C MET A 107 1.36 8.49 6.08
N GLY A 108 2.33 7.65 5.78
CA GLY A 108 3.73 7.82 6.17
C GLY A 108 4.64 7.61 4.97
N GLU A 109 5.71 8.39 4.88
CA GLU A 109 6.71 8.27 3.83
C GLU A 109 8.10 8.20 4.47
N ALA A 110 9.02 7.41 3.92
CA ALA A 110 10.43 7.44 4.32
C ALA A 110 11.35 7.06 3.15
N SER A 111 12.41 7.85 2.92
CA SER A 111 13.43 7.56 1.92
C SER A 111 14.51 6.64 2.46
N VAL A 112 15.07 5.80 1.59
CA VAL A 112 16.18 4.89 1.90
C VAL A 112 17.48 5.66 2.14
N GLU A 113 17.70 6.77 1.42
CA GLU A 113 18.95 7.55 1.49
C GLU A 113 18.94 8.71 2.49
N ALA A 114 17.78 9.13 3.01
CA ALA A 114 17.66 10.37 3.79
C ALA A 114 18.37 10.33 5.17
N LEU A 115 18.85 9.16 5.60
CA LEU A 115 19.43 9.00 6.95
C LEU A 115 20.85 8.43 6.98
N GLY A 116 21.46 8.06 5.84
CA GLY A 116 22.81 7.47 5.80
C GLY A 116 22.99 6.17 6.60
N ASP A 117 21.94 5.69 7.27
CA ASP A 117 21.95 4.58 8.22
C ASP A 117 20.50 4.20 8.66
N SER A 118 19.49 4.36 7.79
CA SER A 118 18.17 3.75 8.07
C SER A 118 18.09 2.40 7.37
N PRO A 119 18.51 1.29 8.01
CA PRO A 119 18.39 -0.02 7.40
C PRO A 119 16.93 -0.34 7.09
N ASP A 120 15.95 0.34 7.70
CA ASP A 120 14.52 0.04 7.57
C ASP A 120 13.63 1.28 7.29
N ALA A 121 13.74 1.80 6.07
CA ALA A 121 12.83 2.83 5.57
C ALA A 121 11.36 2.38 5.56
N LEU A 122 11.09 1.08 5.35
CA LEU A 122 9.73 0.55 5.37
C LEU A 122 9.11 0.66 6.76
N GLY A 123 9.75 0.12 7.81
CA GLY A 123 9.24 0.26 9.19
C GLY A 123 9.17 1.71 9.67
N CYS A 124 10.06 2.59 9.18
CA CYS A 124 9.93 4.03 9.41
C CYS A 124 8.65 4.61 8.80
N ALA A 125 8.34 4.26 7.54
CA ALA A 125 7.11 4.70 6.87
C ALA A 125 5.86 4.16 7.59
N VAL A 126 5.88 2.88 8.04
CA VAL A 126 4.81 2.30 8.87
C VAL A 126 4.61 3.08 10.16
N THR A 127 5.70 3.31 10.91
CA THR A 127 5.66 4.06 12.18
C THR A 127 5.11 5.47 11.98
N ARG A 128 5.50 6.14 10.89
CA ARG A 128 5.02 7.47 10.52
C ARG A 128 3.54 7.46 10.16
N ALA A 129 3.08 6.48 9.39
CA ALA A 129 1.67 6.35 9.04
C ALA A 129 0.79 6.11 10.28
N CYS A 130 1.20 5.21 11.17
CA CYS A 130 0.52 4.95 12.44
C CYS A 130 0.52 6.19 13.35
N THR A 131 1.63 6.93 13.39
CA THR A 131 1.72 8.21 14.14
C THR A 131 0.76 9.24 13.55
N ALA A 132 0.70 9.34 12.22
CA ALA A 132 -0.17 10.27 11.52
C ALA A 132 -1.65 10.00 11.83
N LEU A 133 -2.04 8.74 11.80
CA LEU A 133 -3.38 8.29 12.16
C LEU A 133 -3.73 8.62 13.61
N HIS A 134 -2.88 8.23 14.56
CA HIS A 134 -3.17 8.39 15.98
C HIS A 134 -3.16 9.85 16.46
N GLN A 135 -2.30 10.70 15.90
CA GLN A 135 -2.14 12.08 16.37
C GLN A 135 -3.02 13.08 15.60
N TYR A 136 -3.32 12.82 14.33
CA TYR A 136 -3.87 13.85 13.44
C TYR A 136 -5.19 13.50 12.77
N ALA A 137 -5.61 12.23 12.71
CA ALA A 137 -6.86 11.87 12.02
C ALA A 137 -8.11 12.51 12.65
N GLY A 138 -8.13 12.68 13.98
CA GLY A 138 -9.24 13.33 14.69
C GLY A 138 -9.29 14.86 14.56
N GLY A 139 -8.25 15.48 14.00
CA GLY A 139 -8.11 16.94 13.86
C GLY A 139 -7.76 17.39 12.45
N ALA A 140 -7.92 16.51 11.45
CA ALA A 140 -7.59 16.81 10.07
C ALA A 140 -8.52 17.90 9.51
N PRO A 141 -8.00 18.88 8.74
CA PRO A 141 -8.83 19.81 7.98
C PRO A 141 -9.75 19.07 7.00
N ASP A 142 -10.92 19.65 6.70
CA ASP A 142 -11.89 19.04 5.78
C ASP A 142 -11.26 18.67 4.43
N GLY A 143 -11.41 17.40 4.03
CA GLY A 143 -10.87 16.86 2.77
C GLY A 143 -9.34 16.75 2.74
N LYS A 144 -8.69 16.70 3.92
CA LYS A 144 -7.25 16.49 4.05
C LYS A 144 -6.92 15.26 4.87
N ILE A 145 -5.78 14.66 4.56
CA ILE A 145 -5.19 13.57 5.32
C ILE A 145 -3.78 13.94 5.73
N ALA A 146 -3.33 13.41 6.87
CA ALA A 146 -2.00 13.65 7.38
C ALA A 146 -0.99 12.73 6.70
N LEU A 147 0.08 13.29 6.13
CA LEU A 147 1.26 12.57 5.68
C LEU A 147 2.45 13.00 6.55
N ILE A 148 3.13 12.05 7.20
CA ILE A 148 4.41 12.30 7.87
C ILE A 148 5.53 11.72 7.00
N GLY A 149 6.33 12.59 6.40
CA GLY A 149 7.49 12.23 5.56
C GLY A 149 8.83 12.62 6.19
N ASP A 150 9.93 12.49 5.44
CA ASP A 150 11.27 12.89 5.88
C ASP A 150 11.37 14.38 6.23
N GLN A 151 10.51 15.21 5.63
CA GLN A 151 10.46 16.65 5.87
C GLN A 151 9.48 17.05 7.00
N GLY A 152 8.83 16.07 7.64
CA GLY A 152 7.83 16.29 8.68
C GLY A 152 6.38 16.11 8.21
N LEU A 153 5.45 16.71 8.95
CA LEU A 153 4.01 16.62 8.69
C LEU A 153 3.58 17.56 7.56
N ILE A 154 2.81 17.03 6.61
CA ILE A 154 2.09 17.81 5.60
C ILE A 154 0.62 17.34 5.49
N TRP A 155 -0.26 18.24 5.03
CA TRP A 155 -1.66 17.95 4.76
C TRP A 155 -1.88 17.79 3.26
N ILE A 156 -2.19 16.58 2.81
CA ILE A 156 -2.47 16.28 1.40
C ILE A 156 -3.98 16.11 1.17
N PRO A 157 -4.48 16.32 -0.06
CA PRO A 157 -5.88 16.02 -0.38
C PRO A 157 -6.22 14.55 -0.06
N ALA A 158 -7.40 14.34 0.52
CA ALA A 158 -8.02 13.02 0.68
C ALA A 158 -8.47 12.46 -0.68
#